data_AF-A0A9N8EPH7-F1
#
_entry.id   AF-A0A9N8EPH7-F1
#
_cell.length_a   1.000
_cell.length_b   1.000
_cell.length_c   1.000
_cell.angle_alpha   90.00
_cell.angle_beta   90.00
_cell.angle_gamma   90.00
#
_symmetry.space_group_name_H-M   'P 1'
#
loop_
_entity.id
_entity.type
_entity.pdbx_description
1 polymer ?
#
loop_
_entity_poly.entity_id
_entity_poly.type
_entity_poly.pdbx_seq_one_letter_code
_entity_poly.pdbx_strand_id
1 'polypeptide(L)'
;MKTSKSQDDEPATVVSNCACGKVSVRVQIPSQQEDGSVTAVDCHCPACRKFHVAAFGSYLKVPAESVQLGNVEDLQSYTETCHEVGPVERLFCRHCYTKVATKPQSAESDNSPATMLVNMGGLVDKTIPKAYQKAWSHERTVWQPSSEATWTNAKPRKRRGNQMPPLLTTSTGSCSCGKCQYQIHHVPYEMQHCYCKLCRQLCGSAYQSWIPVMNEDIVWNTTTNEGPILKRTTEHGKRHFCTTCGSCLTIVYDEQPDCTWPAAGGLDDASLPSTTEDMNLYLERVCHICCIWKQSWYALPSDGMERIKYAC
;
A
#
# COMPACT_ATOMS: atom_id res chain seq x y z
N MET A 1 -23.15 -20.39 39.07
CA MET A 1 -22.34 -20.65 37.86
C MET A 1 -21.56 -19.40 37.54
N LYS A 2 -20.23 -19.41 37.70
CA LYS A 2 -19.37 -18.32 37.21
C LYS A 2 -19.27 -18.49 35.70
N THR A 3 -19.86 -17.57 34.94
CA THR A 3 -19.61 -17.46 33.50
C THR A 3 -18.13 -17.11 33.32
N SER A 4 -17.34 -18.05 32.80
CA SER A 4 -15.98 -17.76 32.38
C SER A 4 -16.05 -16.77 31.23
N LYS A 5 -15.69 -15.50 31.46
CA LYS A 5 -15.39 -14.57 30.38
C LYS A 5 -14.33 -15.23 29.50
N SER A 6 -14.60 -15.37 28.20
CA SER A 6 -13.58 -15.82 27.26
C SER A 6 -12.43 -14.81 27.29
N GLN A 7 -11.21 -15.25 26.97
CA GLN A 7 -10.03 -14.39 26.86
C GLN A 7 -10.15 -13.31 25.76
N ASP A 8 -11.29 -13.27 25.06
CA ASP A 8 -11.63 -12.36 23.98
C ASP A 8 -12.37 -11.09 24.47
N ASP A 9 -12.66 -10.98 25.77
CA ASP A 9 -13.40 -9.87 26.41
C ASP A 9 -12.50 -8.76 27.02
N GLU A 10 -11.20 -8.72 26.70
CA GLU A 10 -10.28 -7.68 27.21
C GLU A 10 -9.93 -6.63 26.13
N PRO A 11 -9.86 -5.34 26.49
CA PRO A 11 -9.41 -4.30 25.59
C PRO A 11 -7.96 -4.59 25.15
N ALA A 12 -7.69 -4.37 23.86
CA ALA A 12 -6.40 -4.67 23.27
C ALA A 12 -5.71 -3.40 22.77
N THR A 13 -4.38 -3.35 22.90
CA THR A 13 -3.58 -2.30 22.28
C THR A 13 -2.89 -2.85 21.03
N VAL A 14 -3.28 -2.36 19.87
CA VAL A 14 -2.58 -2.63 18.60
C VAL A 14 -1.52 -1.56 18.37
N VAL A 15 -0.34 -1.97 17.92
CA VAL A 15 0.78 -1.06 17.66
C VAL A 15 1.19 -1.12 16.19
N SER A 16 1.47 0.03 15.60
CA SER A 16 2.16 0.18 14.30
C SER A 16 3.46 0.95 14.50
N ASN A 17 4.52 0.59 13.77
CA ASN A 17 5.79 1.32 13.81
C ASN A 17 6.25 1.68 12.40
N CYS A 18 6.86 2.86 12.27
CA CYS A 18 7.56 3.21 11.05
C CYS A 18 8.81 2.35 10.85
N ALA A 19 9.31 2.28 9.61
CA ALA A 19 10.46 1.44 9.24
C ALA A 19 11.74 1.80 10.04
N CYS A 20 11.94 3.07 10.40
CA CYS A 20 13.09 3.49 11.22
C CYS A 20 12.81 3.46 12.74
N GLY A 21 11.62 3.07 13.18
CA GLY A 21 11.24 2.99 14.60
C GLY A 21 11.02 4.33 15.31
N LYS A 22 11.19 5.47 14.63
CA LYS A 22 11.02 6.80 15.23
C LYS A 22 9.57 7.19 15.49
N VAL A 23 8.63 6.73 14.68
CA VAL A 23 7.20 7.04 14.84
C VAL A 23 6.45 5.75 15.14
N SER A 24 5.57 5.80 16.13
CA SER A 24 4.69 4.69 16.49
C SER A 24 3.24 5.14 16.58
N VAL A 25 2.31 4.26 16.24
CA VAL A 25 0.87 4.43 16.50
C VAL A 25 0.46 3.38 17.50
N ARG A 26 -0.28 3.77 18.54
CA ARG A 26 -0.98 2.85 19.42
C ARG A 26 -2.48 3.07 19.27
N VAL A 27 -3.22 1.98 19.11
CA VAL A 27 -4.68 2.00 18.96
C VAL A 27 -5.28 1.18 20.08
N GLN A 28 -6.13 1.80 20.89
CA GLN A 28 -6.91 1.10 21.91
C GLN A 28 -8.17 0.53 21.27
N ILE A 29 -8.30 -0.79 21.27
CA ILE A 29 -9.47 -1.50 20.75
C ILE A 29 -10.30 -1.97 21.93
N PRO A 30 -11.58 -1.57 22.05
CA PRO A 30 -12.45 -2.01 23.13
C PRO A 30 -12.72 -3.52 23.05
N SER A 31 -13.10 -4.11 24.18
CA SER A 31 -13.36 -5.55 24.34
C SER A 31 -14.62 -6.04 23.61
N GLN A 32 -15.60 -5.17 23.38
CA GLN A 32 -16.84 -5.50 22.68
C GLN A 32 -17.02 -4.57 21.48
N GLN A 33 -17.31 -5.18 20.33
CA GLN A 33 -17.41 -4.54 19.02
C GLN A 33 -18.81 -4.80 18.45
N GLU A 34 -19.86 -4.32 19.13
CA GLU A 34 -21.24 -4.52 18.66
C GLU A 34 -21.64 -3.51 17.56
N ASP A 35 -20.91 -2.40 17.42
CA ASP A 35 -21.27 -1.26 16.55
C ASP A 35 -20.42 -1.10 15.28
N GLY A 36 -19.41 -1.93 15.06
CA GLY A 36 -18.48 -1.82 13.91
C GLY A 36 -17.52 -0.62 13.99
N SER A 37 -17.33 -0.03 15.18
CA SER A 37 -16.45 1.12 15.40
C SER A 37 -14.98 0.87 15.03
N VAL A 38 -14.51 -0.39 15.06
CA VAL A 38 -13.17 -0.78 14.58
C VAL A 38 -13.28 -1.76 13.43
N THR A 39 -13.01 -1.27 12.22
CA THR A 39 -13.16 -2.04 10.99
C THR A 39 -11.88 -2.00 10.17
N ALA A 40 -11.43 -3.17 9.70
CA ALA A 40 -10.41 -3.24 8.66
C ALA A 40 -11.05 -2.94 7.29
N VAL A 41 -10.39 -2.08 6.53
CA VAL A 41 -10.89 -1.56 5.25
C VAL A 41 -9.80 -1.66 4.20
N ASP A 42 -10.11 -2.28 3.07
CA ASP A 42 -9.32 -2.13 1.84
C ASP A 42 -10.04 -1.14 0.90
N CYS A 43 -9.40 -0.01 0.61
CA CYS A 43 -9.95 1.03 -0.25
C CYS A 43 -9.20 1.08 -1.58
N HIS A 44 -9.94 0.88 -2.67
CA HIS A 44 -9.40 0.79 -4.03
C HIS A 44 -9.49 2.10 -4.80
N CYS A 45 -10.03 3.16 -4.19
CA CYS A 45 -10.22 4.42 -4.88
C CYS A 45 -8.89 5.00 -5.40
N PRO A 46 -8.90 5.78 -6.50
CA PRO A 46 -7.67 6.29 -7.11
C PRO A 46 -6.75 7.03 -6.13
N ALA A 47 -7.31 7.85 -5.25
CA ALA A 47 -6.54 8.57 -4.23
C ALA A 47 -5.83 7.62 -3.24
N CYS A 48 -6.49 6.56 -2.78
CA CYS A 48 -5.89 5.59 -1.88
C CYS A 48 -4.80 4.76 -2.58
N ARG A 49 -5.02 4.32 -3.82
CA ARG A 49 -3.97 3.62 -4.57
C ARG A 49 -2.76 4.51 -4.82
N LYS A 50 -2.98 5.76 -5.20
CA LYS A 50 -1.90 6.75 -5.44
C LYS A 50 -1.15 7.14 -4.18
N PHE A 51 -1.86 7.33 -3.06
CA PHE A 51 -1.22 7.53 -1.77
C PHE A 51 -0.37 6.31 -1.47
N HIS A 52 -0.97 5.12 -1.32
CA HIS A 52 -0.25 3.90 -0.93
C HIS A 52 0.77 3.41 -1.97
N VAL A 53 0.72 3.94 -3.20
CA VAL A 53 1.40 3.44 -4.41
C VAL A 53 1.24 1.92 -4.58
N ALA A 54 0.10 1.39 -4.13
CA ALA A 54 -0.22 -0.03 -4.07
C ALA A 54 -1.57 -0.31 -4.75
N ALA A 55 -1.95 -1.59 -4.80
CA ALA A 55 -3.23 -2.05 -5.35
C ALA A 55 -4.45 -1.38 -4.69
N PHE A 56 -4.31 -1.09 -3.40
CA PHE A 56 -5.30 -0.48 -2.52
C PHE A 56 -4.61 0.05 -1.27
N GLY A 57 -5.30 0.90 -0.52
CA GLY A 57 -4.91 1.21 0.86
C GLY A 57 -5.58 0.27 1.84
N SER A 58 -4.82 -0.30 2.78
CA SER A 58 -5.36 -1.07 3.91
C SER A 58 -5.35 -0.24 5.17
N TYR A 59 -6.52 -0.01 5.75
CA TYR A 59 -6.72 0.84 6.92
C TYR A 59 -7.43 0.11 8.04
N LEU A 60 -7.03 0.41 9.26
CA LEU A 60 -7.83 0.18 10.45
C LEU A 60 -8.60 1.48 10.74
N LYS A 61 -9.90 1.50 10.44
CA LYS A 61 -10.80 2.61 10.76
C LYS A 61 -11.20 2.50 12.22
N VAL A 62 -10.89 3.52 13.01
CA VAL A 62 -11.10 3.58 14.47
C VAL A 62 -11.59 4.98 14.91
N PRO A 63 -12.20 5.13 16.10
CA PRO A 63 -12.42 6.43 16.70
C PRO A 63 -11.10 7.18 16.92
N ALA A 64 -11.06 8.48 16.64
CA ALA A 64 -9.81 9.26 16.68
C ALA A 64 -9.20 9.30 18.10
N GLU A 65 -10.03 9.34 19.14
CA GLU A 65 -9.63 9.32 20.54
C GLU A 65 -8.96 8.01 20.98
N SER A 66 -9.15 6.92 20.22
CA SER A 66 -8.50 5.64 20.47
C SER A 66 -7.04 5.60 20.01
N VAL A 67 -6.60 6.60 19.24
CA VAL A 67 -5.29 6.63 18.61
C VAL A 67 -4.32 7.54 19.35
N GLN A 68 -3.16 6.99 19.69
CA GLN A 68 -2.02 7.73 20.25
C GLN A 68 -0.86 7.68 19.26
N LEU A 69 -0.43 8.85 18.79
CA LEU A 69 0.75 9.02 17.94
C LEU A 69 1.98 9.33 18.80
N GLY A 70 3.02 8.51 18.70
CA GLY A 70 4.32 8.74 19.34
C GLY A 70 5.28 9.50 18.43
N ASN A 71 6.04 10.43 19.02
CA ASN A 71 7.04 11.28 18.35
C ASN A 71 6.45 12.05 17.16
N VAL A 72 5.42 12.86 17.45
CA VAL A 72 4.66 13.63 16.44
C VAL A 72 5.52 14.64 15.69
N GLU A 73 6.61 15.10 16.30
CA GLU A 73 7.62 15.97 15.69
C GLU A 73 8.36 15.30 14.52
N ASP A 74 8.34 13.96 14.43
CA ASP A 74 8.91 13.18 13.33
C ASP A 74 7.88 12.81 12.25
N LEU A 75 6.63 13.25 12.40
CA LEU A 75 5.62 13.16 11.36
C LEU A 75 5.75 14.31 10.36
N GLN A 76 5.38 14.02 9.12
CA GLN A 76 5.10 14.99 8.09
C GLN A 76 3.70 14.68 7.54
N SER A 77 3.01 15.71 7.07
CA SER A 77 1.70 15.55 6.47
C SER A 77 1.58 16.28 5.13
N TYR A 78 0.62 15.84 4.33
CA TYR A 78 0.09 16.60 3.20
C TYR A 78 -1.41 16.36 3.10
N THR A 79 -2.12 17.30 2.50
CA THR A 79 -3.58 17.25 2.33
C THR A 79 -3.94 16.90 0.89
N GLU A 80 -4.97 16.08 0.73
CA GLU A 80 -5.59 15.77 -0.56
C GLU A 80 -7.09 15.46 -0.39
N THR A 81 -7.80 15.23 -1.49
CA THR A 81 -9.19 14.75 -1.45
C THR A 81 -9.24 13.27 -1.76
N CYS A 82 -9.67 12.47 -0.78
CA CYS A 82 -10.00 11.07 -0.99
C CYS A 82 -11.41 10.95 -1.59
N HIS A 83 -11.59 10.03 -2.54
CA HIS A 83 -12.87 9.84 -3.22
C HIS A 83 -13.96 9.30 -2.28
N GLU A 84 -13.57 8.55 -1.25
CA GLU A 84 -14.51 7.90 -0.33
C GLU A 84 -14.79 8.72 0.93
N VAL A 85 -13.79 9.43 1.43
CA VAL A 85 -13.89 10.12 2.74
C VAL A 85 -13.80 11.64 2.63
N GLY A 86 -13.64 12.18 1.42
CA GLY A 86 -13.50 13.62 1.21
C GLY A 86 -12.10 14.15 1.57
N PRO A 87 -11.98 15.42 2.00
CA PRO A 87 -10.71 16.03 2.37
C PRO A 87 -10.01 15.28 3.50
N VAL A 88 -8.73 14.98 3.32
CA VAL A 88 -7.93 14.17 4.24
C VAL A 88 -6.53 14.76 4.42
N GLU A 89 -6.01 14.65 5.63
CA GLU A 89 -4.60 14.82 5.94
C GLU A 89 -3.92 13.44 6.01
N ARG A 90 -2.90 13.23 5.18
CA ARG A 90 -2.11 11.99 5.13
C ARG A 90 -0.86 12.14 5.98
N LEU A 91 -0.65 11.22 6.92
CA LEU A 91 0.47 11.25 7.87
C LEU A 91 1.52 10.19 7.51
N PHE A 92 2.78 10.59 7.47
CA PHE A 92 3.92 9.70 7.23
C PHE A 92 5.16 10.15 8.01
N CYS A 93 6.10 9.23 8.25
CA CYS A 93 7.36 9.56 8.94
C CYS A 93 8.28 10.38 8.02
N ARG A 94 8.75 11.54 8.45
CA ARG A 94 9.66 12.40 7.66
C ARG A 94 11.04 11.77 7.37
N HIS A 95 11.42 10.76 8.14
CA HIS A 95 12.74 10.12 8.02
C HIS A 95 12.74 8.93 7.08
N CYS A 96 11.72 8.07 7.13
CA CYS A 96 11.67 6.83 6.37
C CYS A 96 10.49 6.73 5.41
N TYR A 97 9.64 7.76 5.36
CA TYR A 97 8.45 7.84 4.51
C TYR A 97 7.40 6.73 4.71
N THR A 98 7.54 5.92 5.78
CA THR A 98 6.48 4.99 6.19
C THR A 98 5.20 5.76 6.42
N LYS A 99 4.13 5.27 5.79
CA LYS A 99 2.77 5.77 5.94
C LYS A 99 2.23 5.34 7.29
N VAL A 100 1.66 6.28 8.02
CA VAL A 100 1.28 6.10 9.43
C VAL A 100 -0.23 6.06 9.58
N ALA A 101 -0.92 7.12 9.19
CA ALA A 101 -2.37 7.20 9.27
C ALA A 101 -2.93 8.22 8.27
N THR A 102 -4.24 8.24 8.11
CA THR A 102 -5.00 9.28 7.42
C THR A 102 -6.03 9.86 8.38
N LYS A 103 -6.09 11.19 8.46
CA LYS A 103 -7.05 11.94 9.25
C LYS A 103 -8.06 12.61 8.31
N PRO A 104 -9.31 12.12 8.23
CA PRO A 104 -10.40 12.85 7.60
C PRO A 104 -10.54 14.25 8.20
N GLN A 105 -10.74 15.26 7.36
CA GLN A 105 -10.90 16.66 7.79
C GLN A 105 -12.36 17.07 7.98
N SER A 106 -13.31 16.30 7.41
CA SER A 106 -14.75 16.59 7.50
C SER A 106 -15.50 15.53 8.30
N ALA A 107 -15.95 15.90 9.50
CA ALA A 107 -17.11 15.32 10.19
C ALA A 107 -17.76 16.27 11.23
N GLU A 108 -17.49 17.59 11.21
CA GLU A 108 -18.18 18.51 12.15
C GLU A 108 -19.65 18.75 11.79
N SER A 109 -20.09 18.45 10.55
CA SER A 109 -21.44 18.78 10.09
C SER A 109 -22.51 17.71 10.36
N ASP A 110 -22.14 16.48 10.71
CA ASP A 110 -23.06 15.32 10.76
C ASP A 110 -23.17 14.65 12.14
N ASN A 111 -22.64 15.26 13.21
CA ASN A 111 -22.62 14.70 14.58
C ASN A 111 -21.96 13.30 14.69
N SER A 112 -21.30 12.83 13.64
CA SER A 112 -20.58 11.55 13.65
C SER A 112 -19.27 11.69 14.43
N PRO A 113 -18.89 10.70 15.26
CA PRO A 113 -17.64 10.78 16.01
C PRO A 113 -16.45 10.86 15.05
N ALA A 114 -15.44 11.64 15.44
CA ALA A 114 -14.21 11.78 14.67
C ALA A 114 -13.53 10.41 14.49
N THR A 115 -13.11 10.09 13.27
CA THR A 115 -12.42 8.82 12.97
C THR A 115 -10.99 9.06 12.53
N MET A 116 -10.15 8.05 12.70
CA MET A 116 -8.80 7.99 12.13
C MET A 116 -8.64 6.67 11.37
N LEU A 117 -7.94 6.73 10.24
CA LEU A 117 -7.63 5.56 9.41
C LEU A 117 -6.16 5.21 9.60
N VAL A 118 -5.84 4.24 10.45
CA VAL A 118 -4.47 3.81 10.72
C VAL A 118 -4.01 2.86 9.63
N ASN A 119 -2.85 3.12 9.00
CA ASN A 119 -2.35 2.26 7.92
C ASN A 119 -1.92 0.90 8.48
N MET A 120 -2.44 -0.17 7.89
CA MET A 120 -2.26 -1.52 8.45
C MET A 120 -0.89 -2.14 8.12
N GLY A 121 -0.21 -1.67 7.09
CA GLY A 121 1.07 -2.25 6.64
C GLY A 121 2.21 -2.19 7.67
N GLY A 122 2.13 -1.29 8.65
CA GLY A 122 3.08 -1.16 9.75
C GLY A 122 2.69 -1.84 11.06
N LEU A 123 1.53 -2.50 11.13
CA LEU A 123 1.06 -3.15 12.35
C LEU A 123 2.02 -4.26 12.79
N VAL A 124 2.13 -4.40 14.10
CA VAL A 124 2.96 -5.41 14.74
C VAL A 124 2.08 -6.62 15.07
N ASP A 125 2.28 -7.74 14.35
CA ASP A 125 1.44 -8.95 14.46
C ASP A 125 1.14 -9.39 15.90
N LYS A 126 2.15 -9.42 16.79
CA LYS A 126 2.01 -9.85 18.19
C LYS A 126 1.09 -8.97 19.03
N THR A 127 0.73 -7.78 18.54
CA THR A 127 -0.17 -6.83 19.21
C THR A 127 -1.61 -6.94 18.73
N ILE A 128 -1.86 -7.73 17.67
CA ILE A 128 -3.19 -7.91 17.11
C ILE A 128 -3.83 -9.14 17.75
N PRO A 129 -4.93 -9.00 18.51
CA PRO A 129 -5.66 -10.13 19.07
C PRO A 129 -6.08 -11.14 18.00
N LYS A 130 -6.03 -12.43 18.33
CA LYS A 130 -6.33 -13.52 17.38
C LYS A 130 -7.73 -13.43 16.78
N ALA A 131 -8.72 -12.98 17.57
CA ALA A 131 -10.08 -12.76 17.11
C ALA A 131 -10.12 -11.78 15.92
N TYR A 132 -9.40 -10.65 16.02
CA TYR A 132 -9.31 -9.66 14.95
C TYR A 132 -8.51 -10.13 13.75
N GLN A 133 -7.45 -10.93 13.94
CA GLN A 133 -6.70 -11.49 12.81
C GLN A 133 -7.62 -12.28 11.89
N LYS A 134 -8.47 -13.14 12.46
CA LYS A 134 -9.46 -13.92 11.71
C LYS A 134 -10.52 -13.01 11.08
N ALA A 135 -11.16 -12.15 11.86
CA ALA A 135 -12.23 -11.27 11.38
C ALA A 135 -11.73 -10.37 10.24
N TRP A 136 -10.63 -9.65 10.42
CA TRP A 136 -10.12 -8.73 9.38
C TRP A 136 -9.61 -9.44 8.12
N SER A 137 -9.22 -10.72 8.22
CA SER A 137 -8.80 -11.47 7.04
C SER A 137 -9.96 -11.84 6.10
N HIS A 138 -11.18 -11.96 6.61
CA HIS A 138 -12.34 -12.47 5.87
C HIS A 138 -13.52 -11.50 5.79
N GLU A 139 -13.71 -10.66 6.81
CA GLU A 139 -14.89 -9.82 7.02
C GLU A 139 -14.57 -8.32 6.87
N ARG A 140 -13.42 -7.98 6.26
CA ARG A 140 -13.05 -6.59 5.99
C ARG A 140 -14.01 -5.90 5.02
N THR A 141 -14.19 -4.60 5.20
CA THR A 141 -14.96 -3.78 4.26
C THR A 141 -14.11 -3.44 3.04
N VAL A 142 -14.71 -3.48 1.85
CA VAL A 142 -14.09 -3.03 0.61
C VAL A 142 -14.76 -1.75 0.14
N TRP A 143 -13.96 -0.69 -0.02
CA TRP A 143 -14.41 0.60 -0.56
C TRP A 143 -13.98 0.76 -2.03
N GLN A 144 -14.85 1.39 -2.83
CA GLN A 144 -14.80 1.47 -4.29
C GLN A 144 -14.44 0.13 -5.01
N PRO A 145 -15.21 -0.95 -4.84
CA PRO A 145 -14.88 -2.25 -5.46
C PRO A 145 -14.83 -2.20 -7.00
N SER A 146 -15.59 -1.30 -7.64
CA SER A 146 -15.54 -1.11 -9.10
C SER A 146 -14.26 -0.46 -9.60
N SER A 147 -13.45 0.12 -8.71
CA SER A 147 -12.17 0.75 -9.03
C SER A 147 -10.98 -0.17 -8.74
N GLU A 148 -11.18 -1.47 -8.56
CA GLU A 148 -10.07 -2.41 -8.43
C GLU A 148 -9.16 -2.34 -9.67
N ALA A 149 -7.85 -2.20 -9.44
CA ALA A 149 -6.91 -2.06 -10.54
C ALA A 149 -6.76 -3.39 -11.29
N THR A 150 -7.01 -3.41 -12.60
CA THR A 150 -7.09 -4.62 -13.44
C THR A 150 -5.84 -5.50 -13.38
N TRP A 151 -4.67 -4.89 -13.20
CA TRP A 151 -3.39 -5.57 -13.12
C TRP A 151 -3.25 -6.52 -11.92
N THR A 152 -3.99 -6.33 -10.84
CA THR A 152 -3.97 -7.25 -9.68
C THR A 152 -4.56 -8.62 -10.03
N ASN A 153 -5.44 -8.65 -11.03
CA ASN A 153 -6.16 -9.83 -11.46
C ASN A 153 -5.49 -10.50 -12.68
N ALA A 154 -4.38 -9.95 -13.17
CA ALA A 154 -3.69 -10.44 -14.36
C ALA A 154 -3.03 -11.81 -14.09
N LYS A 155 -3.38 -12.80 -14.91
CA LYS A 155 -2.87 -14.17 -14.91
C LYS A 155 -2.15 -14.43 -16.24
N PRO A 156 -0.92 -13.93 -16.41
CA PRO A 156 -0.21 -14.07 -17.67
C PRO A 156 0.01 -15.53 -18.01
N ARG A 157 -0.12 -15.86 -19.29
CA ARG A 157 0.25 -17.19 -19.79
C ARG A 157 1.75 -17.20 -20.06
N LYS A 158 2.44 -18.29 -19.71
CA LYS A 158 3.83 -18.51 -20.18
C LYS A 158 3.85 -18.40 -21.70
N ARG A 159 4.47 -17.35 -22.22
CA ARG A 159 4.59 -17.14 -23.66
C ARG A 159 5.53 -18.17 -24.28
N ARG A 160 5.18 -18.63 -25.48
CA ARG A 160 6.06 -19.44 -26.34
C ARG A 160 6.60 -18.52 -27.45
N GLY A 161 7.87 -18.13 -27.36
CA GLY A 161 8.57 -17.34 -28.40
C GLY A 161 8.62 -15.82 -28.14
N ASN A 162 9.35 -15.10 -29.02
CA ASN A 162 9.78 -13.69 -28.85
C ASN A 162 8.77 -12.61 -29.28
N GLN A 163 7.46 -12.90 -29.36
CA GLN A 163 6.49 -11.90 -29.80
C GLN A 163 5.90 -11.12 -28.61
N MET A 164 6.59 -10.08 -28.16
CA MET A 164 5.95 -9.01 -27.41
C MET A 164 5.11 -8.17 -28.39
N PRO A 165 3.78 -8.02 -28.19
CA PRO A 165 3.02 -7.04 -28.94
C PRO A 165 3.66 -5.67 -28.66
N PRO A 166 3.87 -4.83 -29.68
CA PRO A 166 4.34 -3.47 -29.47
C PRO A 166 3.39 -2.78 -28.49
N LEU A 167 3.94 -1.94 -27.61
CA LEU A 167 3.10 -1.14 -26.74
C LEU A 167 2.15 -0.30 -27.58
N LEU A 168 0.86 -0.37 -27.24
CA LEU A 168 -0.13 0.52 -27.85
C LEU A 168 0.12 1.97 -27.42
N THR A 169 0.72 2.22 -26.25
CA THR A 169 1.02 3.56 -25.72
C THR A 169 2.10 3.58 -24.63
N THR A 170 2.86 4.67 -24.53
CA THR A 170 3.64 5.06 -23.33
C THR A 170 2.73 5.10 -22.10
N SER A 171 3.09 4.42 -21.01
CA SER A 171 2.37 4.52 -19.74
C SER A 171 2.89 5.70 -18.91
N THR A 172 2.04 6.32 -18.09
CA THR A 172 2.42 7.42 -17.21
C THR A 172 2.22 7.02 -15.76
N GLY A 173 2.99 7.65 -14.87
CA GLY A 173 2.87 7.46 -13.44
C GLY A 173 3.18 8.73 -12.68
N SER A 174 2.67 8.78 -11.46
CA SER A 174 2.74 9.95 -10.60
C SER A 174 2.63 9.58 -9.13
N CYS A 175 3.27 10.37 -8.26
CA CYS A 175 2.99 10.33 -6.83
C CYS A 175 1.61 10.94 -6.51
N SER A 176 1.09 10.69 -5.31
CA SER A 176 -0.25 11.17 -4.91
C SER A 176 -0.46 12.68 -5.04
N CYS A 177 0.57 13.49 -4.81
CA CYS A 177 0.48 14.95 -4.95
C CYS A 177 0.84 15.45 -6.36
N GLY A 178 1.14 14.56 -7.31
CA GLY A 178 1.44 14.91 -8.71
C GLY A 178 2.79 15.58 -8.98
N LYS A 179 3.61 15.87 -7.96
CA LYS A 179 4.89 16.58 -8.10
C LYS A 179 5.99 15.74 -8.76
N CYS A 180 6.01 14.44 -8.46
CA CYS A 180 6.91 13.48 -9.10
C CYS A 180 6.10 12.72 -10.15
N GLN A 181 6.44 12.89 -11.41
CA GLN A 181 5.80 12.25 -12.55
C GLN A 181 6.85 11.53 -13.40
N TYR A 182 6.46 10.43 -14.02
CA TYR A 182 7.32 9.66 -14.90
C TYR A 182 6.53 9.02 -16.04
N GLN A 183 7.24 8.64 -17.08
CA GLN A 183 6.72 7.84 -18.19
C GLN A 183 7.47 6.51 -18.27
N ILE A 184 6.77 5.48 -18.74
CA ILE A 184 7.32 4.16 -19.02
C ILE A 184 7.07 3.83 -20.50
N HIS A 185 8.13 3.50 -21.23
CA HIS A 185 8.08 3.26 -22.69
C HIS A 185 8.01 1.78 -23.08
N HIS A 186 8.22 0.85 -22.14
CA HIS A 186 8.08 -0.59 -22.37
C HIS A 186 7.33 -1.24 -21.20
N VAL A 187 6.42 -2.17 -21.49
CA VAL A 187 5.65 -2.83 -20.43
C VAL A 187 6.55 -3.78 -19.66
N PRO A 188 6.46 -3.79 -18.33
CA PRO A 188 7.12 -4.79 -17.51
C PRO A 188 6.80 -6.21 -17.98
N TYR A 189 7.82 -7.04 -18.13
CA TYR A 189 7.68 -8.48 -18.37
C TYR A 189 7.19 -9.22 -17.11
N GLU A 190 7.35 -8.61 -15.93
CA GLU A 190 7.08 -9.23 -14.64
C GLU A 190 6.33 -8.29 -13.69
N MET A 191 5.53 -8.85 -12.78
CA MET A 191 5.04 -8.15 -11.62
C MET A 191 5.20 -9.00 -10.36
N GLN A 192 5.68 -8.36 -9.29
CA GLN A 192 5.87 -9.01 -7.99
C GLN A 192 5.06 -8.31 -6.90
N HIS A 193 4.12 -9.03 -6.30
CA HIS A 193 3.43 -8.62 -5.08
C HIS A 193 4.30 -8.99 -3.87
N CYS A 194 5.01 -8.01 -3.31
CA CYS A 194 5.95 -8.19 -2.22
C CYS A 194 5.32 -7.96 -0.86
N TYR A 195 5.35 -9.03 -0.05
CA TYR A 195 4.81 -9.05 1.31
C TYR A 195 5.90 -8.90 2.37
N CYS A 196 7.11 -8.41 2.06
CA CYS A 196 8.15 -8.22 3.07
C CYS A 196 7.78 -7.08 4.03
N LYS A 197 8.35 -7.10 5.25
CA LYS A 197 8.03 -6.11 6.30
C LYS A 197 8.22 -4.67 5.83
N LEU A 198 9.34 -4.39 5.16
CA LEU A 198 9.67 -3.05 4.70
C LEU A 198 8.69 -2.57 3.62
N CYS A 199 8.34 -3.42 2.64
CA CYS A 199 7.38 -3.06 1.60
C CYS A 199 6.03 -2.68 2.18
N ARG A 200 5.50 -3.48 3.13
CA ARG A 200 4.24 -3.16 3.82
C ARG A 200 4.33 -1.88 4.64
N GLN A 201 5.41 -1.67 5.37
CA GLN A 201 5.60 -0.44 6.16
C GLN A 201 5.65 0.80 5.26
N LEU A 202 6.40 0.76 4.17
CA LEU A 202 6.54 1.90 3.27
C LEU A 202 5.26 2.20 2.48
N CYS A 203 4.59 1.17 1.95
CA CYS A 203 3.35 1.33 1.22
C CYS A 203 2.13 1.51 2.13
N GLY A 204 2.22 1.16 3.42
CA GLY A 204 1.13 1.24 4.39
C GLY A 204 -0.01 0.24 4.15
N SER A 205 0.13 -0.67 3.20
CA SER A 205 -0.91 -1.61 2.75
C SER A 205 -0.47 -3.08 2.98
N ALA A 206 -1.32 -4.04 2.59
CA ALA A 206 -1.07 -5.47 2.73
C ALA A 206 0.21 -5.95 2.01
N TYR A 207 0.52 -5.35 0.85
CA TYR A 207 1.70 -5.63 0.04
C TYR A 207 2.03 -4.46 -0.88
N GLN A 208 3.20 -4.49 -1.48
CA GLN A 208 3.62 -3.57 -2.54
C GLN A 208 3.77 -4.33 -3.85
N SER A 209 3.26 -3.79 -4.95
CA SER A 209 3.47 -4.35 -6.28
C SER A 209 4.60 -3.63 -6.99
N TRP A 210 5.57 -4.38 -7.48
CA TRP A 210 6.71 -3.86 -8.25
C TRP A 210 6.68 -4.41 -9.67
N ILE A 211 7.06 -3.56 -10.62
CA ILE A 211 7.15 -3.88 -12.04
C ILE A 211 8.53 -3.47 -12.56
N PRO A 212 9.41 -4.38 -12.99
CA PRO A 212 10.73 -4.02 -13.50
C PRO A 212 10.64 -3.41 -14.90
N VAL A 213 11.40 -2.34 -15.11
CA VAL A 213 11.66 -1.75 -16.43
C VAL A 213 13.15 -1.43 -16.55
N MET A 214 13.68 -1.41 -17.77
CA MET A 214 15.06 -0.95 -17.98
C MET A 214 15.16 0.54 -17.67
N ASN A 215 16.33 1.00 -17.23
CA ASN A 215 16.53 2.40 -16.89
C ASN A 215 16.29 3.34 -18.08
N GLU A 216 16.57 2.88 -19.31
CA GLU A 216 16.28 3.63 -20.54
C GLU A 216 14.77 3.78 -20.83
N ASP A 217 13.94 2.94 -20.20
CA ASP A 217 12.50 2.91 -20.43
C ASP A 217 11.71 3.76 -19.45
N ILE A 218 12.35 4.32 -18.41
CA ILE A 218 11.71 5.19 -17.43
C ILE A 218 12.28 6.59 -17.48
N VAL A 219 11.42 7.56 -17.74
CA VAL A 219 11.80 8.97 -17.85
C VAL A 219 11.05 9.78 -16.81
N TRP A 220 11.79 10.38 -15.87
CA TRP A 220 11.22 11.33 -14.92
C TRP A 220 10.92 12.66 -15.62
N ASN A 221 9.74 13.21 -15.40
CA ASN A 221 9.40 14.54 -15.88
C ASN A 221 10.16 15.60 -15.06
N THR A 222 11.18 16.20 -15.66
CA THR A 222 12.04 17.20 -15.00
C THR A 222 11.40 18.60 -14.93
N THR A 223 10.27 18.82 -15.61
CA THR A 223 9.62 20.14 -15.72
C THR A 223 9.11 20.67 -14.37
N THR A 224 8.87 19.80 -13.39
CA THR A 224 8.39 20.22 -12.06
C THR A 224 9.51 20.75 -11.15
N ASN A 225 10.80 20.64 -11.53
CA ASN A 225 11.97 20.87 -10.65
C ASN A 225 11.91 20.12 -9.30
N GLU A 226 10.97 19.17 -9.15
CA GLU A 226 10.66 18.46 -7.91
C GLU A 226 10.60 16.94 -8.20
N GLY A 227 11.78 16.37 -8.51
CA GLY A 227 11.96 14.93 -8.65
C GLY A 227 11.95 14.20 -7.30
N PRO A 228 11.77 12.87 -7.29
CA PRO A 228 11.89 12.10 -6.07
C PRO A 228 13.34 12.07 -5.59
N ILE A 229 13.54 11.86 -4.29
CA ILE A 229 14.87 11.61 -3.74
C ILE A 229 15.17 10.11 -3.73
N LEU A 230 16.41 9.74 -4.05
CA LEU A 230 16.87 8.36 -3.96
C LEU A 230 17.48 8.08 -2.59
N LYS A 231 16.92 7.12 -1.86
CA LYS A 231 17.36 6.79 -0.49
C LYS A 231 17.71 5.31 -0.35
N ARG A 232 18.90 5.03 0.21
CA ARG A 232 19.25 3.66 0.68
C ARG A 232 18.28 3.24 1.78
N THR A 233 17.62 2.10 1.58
CA THR A 233 16.60 1.59 2.51
C THR A 233 16.93 0.19 3.03
N THR A 234 17.77 -0.56 2.32
CA THR A 234 18.41 -1.80 2.77
C THR A 234 19.85 -1.83 2.29
N GLU A 235 20.61 -2.86 2.68
CA GLU A 235 21.96 -3.09 2.12
C GLU A 235 21.93 -3.43 0.62
N HIS A 236 20.80 -3.93 0.10
CA HIS A 236 20.64 -4.38 -1.30
C HIS A 236 19.89 -3.39 -2.22
N GLY A 237 19.05 -2.50 -1.68
CA GLY A 237 18.18 -1.63 -2.47
C GLY A 237 18.09 -0.16 -2.02
N LYS A 238 17.97 0.72 -3.02
CA LYS A 238 17.58 2.13 -2.89
C LYS A 238 16.13 2.29 -3.34
N ARG A 239 15.42 3.29 -2.81
CA ARG A 239 14.04 3.61 -3.19
C ARG A 239 13.88 5.10 -3.48
N HIS A 240 13.08 5.43 -4.49
CA HIS A 240 12.73 6.81 -4.81
C HIS A 240 11.50 7.25 -4.01
N PHE A 241 11.60 8.37 -3.29
CA PHE A 241 10.51 8.93 -2.50
C PHE A 241 10.12 10.34 -2.94
N CYS A 242 8.82 10.61 -3.01
CA CYS A 242 8.34 11.98 -3.09
C CYS A 242 8.46 12.64 -1.70
N THR A 243 9.21 13.73 -1.61
CA THR A 243 9.43 14.46 -0.34
C THR A 243 8.19 15.22 0.14
N THR A 244 7.19 15.43 -0.72
CA THR A 244 5.94 16.11 -0.36
C THR A 244 4.88 15.16 0.20
N CYS A 245 4.58 14.05 -0.50
CA CYS A 245 3.52 13.12 -0.09
C CYS A 245 4.01 11.79 0.49
N GLY A 246 5.32 11.55 0.53
CA GLY A 246 5.92 10.32 1.06
C GLY A 246 5.72 9.07 0.19
N SER A 247 5.23 9.20 -1.05
CA SER A 247 5.05 8.06 -1.96
C SER A 247 6.39 7.39 -2.28
N CYS A 248 6.45 6.06 -2.14
CA CYS A 248 7.62 5.23 -2.47
C CYS A 248 7.52 4.74 -3.92
N LEU A 249 8.00 5.54 -4.87
CA LEU A 249 7.65 5.39 -6.28
C LEU A 249 8.37 4.25 -6.99
N THR A 250 9.62 3.97 -6.64
CA THR A 250 10.39 2.89 -7.26
C THR A 250 11.37 2.26 -6.27
N ILE A 251 11.87 1.07 -6.60
CA ILE A 251 13.05 0.46 -6.01
C ILE A 251 14.11 0.18 -7.09
N VAL A 252 15.38 0.30 -6.72
CA VAL A 252 16.56 -0.03 -7.54
C VAL A 252 17.44 -0.95 -6.70
N TYR A 253 17.79 -2.10 -7.24
CA TYR A 253 18.66 -3.09 -6.58
C TYR A 253 20.10 -2.94 -7.03
N ASP A 254 21.05 -3.12 -6.12
CA ASP A 254 22.47 -3.00 -6.44
C ASP A 254 22.95 -4.14 -7.38
N GLU A 255 22.29 -5.31 -7.35
CA GLU A 255 22.56 -6.46 -8.22
C GLU A 255 21.89 -6.35 -9.60
N GLN A 256 21.00 -5.38 -9.79
CA GLN A 256 20.30 -5.10 -11.06
C GLN A 256 20.43 -3.61 -11.40
N PRO A 257 21.65 -3.10 -11.62
CA PRO A 257 21.90 -1.66 -11.76
C PRO A 257 21.19 -1.04 -12.97
N ASP A 258 20.91 -1.83 -14.01
CA ASP A 258 20.27 -1.40 -15.25
C ASP A 258 18.72 -1.40 -15.19
N CYS A 259 18.15 -1.83 -14.06
CA CYS A 259 16.71 -1.95 -13.87
C CYS A 259 16.21 -1.01 -12.76
N THR A 260 15.09 -0.34 -13.04
CA THR A 260 14.29 0.34 -12.03
C THR A 260 12.95 -0.38 -11.92
N TRP A 261 12.46 -0.55 -10.70
CA TRP A 261 11.19 -1.22 -10.43
C TRP A 261 10.17 -0.22 -9.91
N PRO A 262 9.33 0.40 -10.77
CA PRO A 262 8.23 1.22 -10.32
C PRO A 262 7.19 0.47 -9.49
N ALA A 263 6.60 1.20 -8.56
CA ALA A 263 5.44 0.77 -7.80
C ALA A 263 4.21 0.81 -8.72
N ALA A 264 3.56 -0.33 -8.96
CA ALA A 264 2.47 -0.42 -9.94
C ALA A 264 1.27 0.49 -9.57
N GLY A 265 0.98 0.71 -8.28
CA GLY A 265 -0.07 1.63 -7.84
C GLY A 265 0.27 3.12 -8.04
N GLY A 266 1.51 3.44 -8.42
CA GLY A 266 1.92 4.76 -8.87
C GLY A 266 1.62 5.04 -10.35
N LEU A 267 1.24 4.03 -11.14
CA LEU A 267 0.83 4.25 -12.53
C LEU A 267 -0.53 4.94 -12.60
N ASP A 268 -0.74 5.75 -13.64
CA ASP A 268 -2.04 6.33 -13.92
C ASP A 268 -2.91 5.29 -14.64
N ASP A 269 -4.07 4.95 -14.08
CA ASP A 269 -4.98 3.93 -14.64
C ASP A 269 -5.30 4.16 -16.12
N ALA A 270 -5.46 5.43 -16.53
CA ALA A 270 -5.77 5.79 -17.91
C ALA A 270 -4.67 5.39 -18.91
N SER A 271 -3.47 5.08 -18.41
CA SER A 271 -2.30 4.69 -19.18
C SER A 271 -2.02 3.17 -19.12
N LEU A 272 -2.86 2.43 -18.39
CA LEU A 272 -2.82 0.98 -18.27
C LEU A 272 -3.89 0.33 -19.16
N PRO A 273 -3.66 -0.91 -19.62
CA PRO A 273 -4.71 -1.69 -20.25
C PRO A 273 -5.97 -1.79 -19.38
N SER A 274 -7.12 -1.54 -20.00
CA SER A 274 -8.41 -1.42 -19.29
C SER A 274 -9.07 -2.76 -18.95
N THR A 275 -8.53 -3.87 -19.46
CA THR A 275 -9.05 -5.22 -19.19
C THR A 275 -7.98 -6.15 -18.64
N THR A 276 -8.41 -7.14 -17.86
CA THR A 276 -7.52 -8.21 -17.39
C THR A 276 -6.95 -9.03 -18.56
N GLU A 277 -7.71 -9.20 -19.65
CA GLU A 277 -7.24 -9.90 -20.85
C GLU A 277 -6.07 -9.16 -21.49
N ASP A 278 -6.15 -7.84 -21.63
CA ASP A 278 -5.04 -7.05 -22.14
C ASP A 278 -3.84 -7.08 -21.20
N MET A 279 -4.05 -6.98 -19.88
CA MET A 279 -2.96 -7.12 -18.91
C MET A 279 -2.25 -8.48 -19.01
N ASN A 280 -3.00 -9.56 -19.31
CA ASN A 280 -2.44 -10.90 -19.53
C ASN A 280 -1.64 -11.00 -20.82
N LEU A 281 -1.91 -10.15 -21.81
CA LEU A 281 -1.06 -10.05 -22.98
C LEU A 281 0.29 -9.51 -22.53
N TYR A 282 0.37 -8.38 -21.86
CA TYR A 282 1.67 -7.73 -21.70
C TYR A 282 2.58 -8.31 -20.61
N LEU A 283 2.01 -8.81 -19.50
CA LEU A 283 2.80 -9.45 -18.44
C LEU A 283 3.18 -10.88 -18.87
N GLU A 284 4.37 -11.33 -18.49
CA GLU A 284 4.80 -12.74 -18.71
C GLU A 284 4.78 -13.54 -17.41
N ARG A 285 5.04 -12.89 -16.28
CA ARG A 285 5.03 -13.50 -14.95
C ARG A 285 4.41 -12.56 -13.93
N VAL A 286 3.43 -13.05 -13.18
CA VAL A 286 2.95 -12.38 -11.95
C VAL A 286 3.07 -13.37 -10.80
N CYS A 287 3.68 -12.94 -9.70
CA CYS A 287 3.86 -13.78 -8.52
C CYS A 287 3.75 -13.00 -7.21
N HIS A 288 3.47 -13.75 -6.14
CA HIS A 288 3.56 -13.29 -4.76
C HIS A 288 4.92 -13.69 -4.21
N ILE A 289 5.66 -12.74 -3.65
CA ILE A 289 6.97 -13.00 -3.06
C ILE A 289 6.97 -12.62 -1.59
N CYS A 290 7.91 -13.16 -0.81
CA CYS A 290 8.00 -12.86 0.62
C CYS A 290 6.74 -13.29 1.40
N CYS A 291 6.00 -14.29 0.91
CA CYS A 291 4.69 -14.69 1.46
C CYS A 291 4.73 -15.11 2.92
N ILE A 292 5.90 -15.54 3.43
CA ILE A 292 6.07 -15.89 4.84
C ILE A 292 5.87 -14.70 5.78
N TRP A 293 6.12 -13.48 5.30
CA TRP A 293 5.97 -12.24 6.07
C TRP A 293 4.62 -11.57 5.85
N LYS A 294 3.68 -12.18 5.11
CA LYS A 294 2.31 -11.70 5.04
C LYS A 294 1.75 -11.56 6.45
N GLN A 295 0.86 -10.61 6.67
CA GLN A 295 0.26 -10.43 7.97
C GLN A 295 -0.88 -11.42 8.22
N SER A 296 -1.16 -11.70 9.48
CA SER A 296 -2.22 -12.62 9.89
C SER A 296 -3.62 -12.11 9.56
N TRP A 297 -3.80 -10.79 9.52
CA TRP A 297 -5.03 -10.11 9.11
C TRP A 297 -5.23 -10.06 7.59
N TYR A 298 -4.31 -10.60 6.78
CA TYR A 298 -4.45 -10.66 5.33
C TYR A 298 -4.39 -12.10 4.82
N ALA A 299 -5.44 -12.50 4.10
CA ALA A 299 -5.47 -13.74 3.36
C ALA A 299 -4.92 -13.50 1.95
N LEU A 300 -3.99 -14.35 1.50
CA LEU A 300 -3.55 -14.28 0.11
C LEU A 300 -4.72 -14.67 -0.81
N PRO A 301 -4.96 -13.91 -1.90
CA PRO A 301 -6.05 -14.18 -2.83
C PRO A 301 -5.86 -15.52 -3.54
N SER A 302 -6.94 -16.26 -3.82
CA SER A 302 -6.91 -17.52 -4.59
C SER A 302 -6.86 -17.27 -6.11
N ASP A 303 -5.83 -16.55 -6.54
CA ASP A 303 -5.64 -16.11 -7.92
C ASP A 303 -4.96 -17.14 -8.83
N GLY A 304 -4.28 -18.14 -8.27
CA GLY A 304 -3.51 -19.14 -9.03
C GLY A 304 -2.11 -18.67 -9.43
N MET A 305 -1.66 -17.52 -8.91
CA MET A 305 -0.30 -17.03 -9.13
C MET A 305 0.71 -17.78 -8.26
N GLU A 306 1.96 -17.80 -8.70
CA GLU A 306 3.06 -18.41 -7.94
C GLU A 306 3.24 -17.73 -6.58
N ARG A 307 3.55 -18.52 -5.54
CA ARG A 307 3.79 -18.02 -4.17
C ARG A 307 5.17 -18.43 -3.68
N ILE A 308 6.08 -17.46 -3.63
CA ILE A 308 7.45 -17.64 -3.16
C ILE A 308 7.54 -17.21 -1.69
N LYS A 309 8.00 -18.12 -0.84
CA LYS A 309 8.10 -17.87 0.61
C LYS A 309 9.19 -16.84 0.95
N TYR A 310 10.37 -16.97 0.34
CA TYR A 310 11.56 -16.16 0.62
C TYR A 310 12.14 -15.61 -0.69
N ALA A 311 12.19 -14.29 -0.81
CA ALA A 311 12.71 -13.57 -1.98
C ALA A 311 12.92 -12.08 -1.65
N CYS A 312 13.43 -11.78 -0.45
CA CYS A 312 13.69 -10.41 -0.01
C CYS A 312 15.16 -10.04 -0.14
#